data_AF-A0A550JHI7-F1
#
_entry.id   AF-A0A550JHI7-F1
#
_cell.length_a   1.000
_cell.length_b   1.000
_cell.length_c   1.000
_cell.angle_alpha   90.00
_cell.angle_beta   90.00
_cell.angle_gamma   90.00
#
_symmetry.space_group_name_H-M   'P 1'
#
loop_
_entity.id
_entity.type
_entity.pdbx_description
1 polymer ?
#
loop_
_entity_poly.entity_id
_entity_poly.type
_entity_poly.pdbx_seq_one_letter_code
_entity_poly.pdbx_strand_id
1 'polypeptide(L)'
;MYDRNGSDPQEATCVEPLRRMVKGDLTLWRGLAGDCDRAAVAAALGVSQNEEDLCGYPGGVPTGYRIYPATAAAPYGVFVWYEEDRAVALQIHSFTPERPVLEQLGEPEAREISRMPGFKTQWIYAARGLTLHIDDDTGAVAWLYGYRPMSLDAYRASWLFRVEILRHRIQ
;
A
#
# COMPACT_ATOMS: atom_id res chain seq x y z
N MET A 1 -8.54 18.95 -41.98
CA MET A 1 -9.20 19.10 -40.67
C MET A 1 -9.11 17.72 -40.02
N TYR A 2 -8.08 17.50 -39.19
CA TYR A 2 -7.88 16.23 -38.49
C TYR A 2 -8.21 16.47 -37.03
N ASP A 3 -9.35 15.97 -36.57
CA ASP A 3 -9.63 15.85 -35.15
C ASP A 3 -8.75 14.73 -34.59
N ARG A 4 -7.61 15.13 -34.00
CA ARG A 4 -6.88 14.28 -33.06
C ARG A 4 -7.61 14.33 -31.71
N ASN A 5 -8.74 13.64 -31.60
CA ASN A 5 -9.20 13.16 -30.29
C ASN A 5 -8.44 11.88 -29.96
N GLY A 6 -7.12 12.03 -29.80
CA GLY A 6 -6.29 11.06 -29.10
C GLY A 6 -6.23 11.51 -27.64
N SER A 7 -7.26 11.18 -26.87
CA SER A 7 -7.09 11.09 -25.42
C SER A 7 -6.07 9.97 -25.18
N ASP A 8 -4.84 10.37 -24.89
CA ASP A 8 -3.71 9.50 -24.58
C ASP A 8 -4.10 8.49 -23.49
N PRO A 9 -3.60 7.24 -23.48
CA PRO A 9 -3.92 6.23 -22.46
C PRO A 9 -3.30 6.51 -21.07
N GLN A 10 -3.04 7.77 -20.73
CA GLN A 10 -2.03 8.16 -19.74
C GLN A 10 -2.59 8.62 -18.38
N GLU A 11 -3.91 8.58 -18.14
CA GLU A 11 -4.55 9.30 -17.00
C GLU A 11 -5.16 8.44 -15.89
N ALA A 12 -4.81 7.16 -15.75
CA ALA A 12 -5.37 6.30 -14.69
C ALA A 12 -4.33 5.51 -13.89
N THR A 13 -3.11 6.02 -13.71
CA THR A 13 -2.02 5.14 -13.22
C THR A 13 -2.00 4.96 -11.70
N CYS A 14 -2.50 5.94 -10.91
CA CYS A 14 -2.62 5.82 -9.44
C CYS A 14 -4.06 5.66 -8.91
N VAL A 15 -5.01 6.44 -9.47
CA VAL A 15 -6.33 6.66 -8.84
C VAL A 15 -7.20 5.40 -8.81
N GLU A 16 -7.38 4.75 -9.96
CA GLU A 16 -8.26 3.58 -10.06
C GLU A 16 -7.73 2.37 -9.28
N PRO A 17 -6.43 2.01 -9.35
CA PRO A 17 -5.87 0.96 -8.50
C PRO A 17 -6.09 1.21 -7.00
N LEU A 18 -5.93 2.45 -6.53
CA LEU A 18 -6.18 2.80 -5.12
C LEU A 18 -7.67 2.69 -4.75
N ARG A 19 -8.57 3.17 -5.62
CA ARG A 19 -10.03 3.03 -5.42
C ARG A 19 -10.47 1.57 -5.32
N ARG A 20 -9.85 0.69 -6.10
CA ARG A 20 -10.11 -0.75 -6.08
C ARG A 20 -9.54 -1.40 -4.83
N MET A 21 -8.32 -1.04 -4.45
CA MET A 21 -7.69 -1.54 -3.23
C MET A 21 -8.55 -1.29 -1.99
N VAL A 22 -9.09 -0.07 -1.81
CA VAL A 22 -9.95 0.23 -0.66
C VAL A 22 -11.34 -0.40 -0.71
N LYS A 23 -11.66 -1.12 -1.79
CA LYS A 23 -12.83 -2.01 -1.88
C LYS A 23 -12.46 -3.48 -1.68
N GLY A 24 -11.19 -3.80 -1.42
CA GLY A 24 -10.70 -5.16 -1.27
C GLY A 24 -10.27 -5.83 -2.58
N ASP A 25 -10.30 -5.09 -3.70
CA ASP A 25 -9.94 -5.56 -5.04
C ASP A 25 -8.50 -5.16 -5.40
N LEU A 26 -7.59 -6.13 -5.38
CA LEU A 26 -6.18 -5.98 -5.68
C LEU A 26 -5.84 -6.28 -7.15
N THR A 27 -6.82 -6.66 -7.98
CA THR A 27 -6.56 -7.16 -9.35
C THR A 27 -5.88 -6.12 -10.24
N LEU A 28 -6.15 -4.83 -10.01
CA LEU A 28 -5.54 -3.69 -10.72
C LEU A 28 -4.32 -3.10 -10.02
N TRP A 29 -3.94 -3.59 -8.84
CA TRP A 29 -2.77 -3.07 -8.14
C TRP A 29 -1.48 -3.34 -8.91
N ARG A 30 -0.72 -2.28 -9.20
CA ARG A 30 0.59 -2.33 -9.89
C ARG A 30 1.65 -1.49 -9.16
N GLY A 31 1.44 -1.24 -7.87
CA GLY A 31 2.32 -0.44 -7.03
C GLY A 31 2.06 1.05 -7.13
N LEU A 32 2.80 1.83 -6.33
CA LEU A 32 2.77 3.28 -6.39
C LEU A 32 3.56 3.75 -7.62
N ALA A 33 2.82 4.30 -8.59
CA ALA A 33 3.38 4.89 -9.79
C ALA A 33 4.01 6.27 -9.48
N GLY A 34 4.83 6.77 -10.40
CA GLY A 34 5.56 8.05 -10.21
C GLY A 34 4.68 9.29 -10.16
N ASP A 35 3.41 9.16 -10.56
CA ASP A 35 2.35 10.18 -10.56
C ASP A 35 1.40 10.04 -9.35
N CYS A 36 1.67 9.14 -8.40
CA CYS A 36 0.93 9.04 -7.15
C CYS A 36 1.25 10.21 -6.21
N ASP A 37 0.84 11.41 -6.57
CA ASP A 37 0.93 12.60 -5.72
C ASP A 37 -0.25 12.69 -4.72
N ARG A 38 -0.22 13.69 -3.84
CA ARG A 38 -1.28 13.90 -2.84
C ARG A 38 -2.65 14.13 -3.48
N ALA A 39 -2.70 14.83 -4.62
CA ALA A 39 -3.95 15.12 -5.30
C ALA A 39 -4.56 13.84 -5.88
N ALA A 40 -3.74 12.99 -6.50
CA ALA A 40 -4.16 11.68 -7.01
C ALA A 40 -4.62 10.75 -5.88
N VAL A 41 -3.89 10.70 -4.76
CA VAL A 41 -4.29 9.91 -3.59
C VAL A 41 -5.60 10.44 -3.00
N ALA A 42 -5.76 11.75 -2.86
CA ALA A 42 -7.02 12.35 -2.37
C ALA A 42 -8.19 12.11 -3.32
N ALA A 43 -7.97 12.13 -4.64
CA ALA A 43 -8.99 11.79 -5.63
C ALA A 43 -9.40 10.32 -5.56
N ALA A 44 -8.52 9.43 -5.09
CA ALA A 44 -8.80 8.00 -4.93
C ALA A 44 -9.45 7.67 -3.59
N LEU A 45 -8.94 8.25 -2.50
CA LEU A 45 -9.24 7.85 -1.13
C LEU A 45 -10.16 8.83 -0.38
N GLY A 46 -10.40 10.01 -0.97
CA GLY A 46 -11.13 11.11 -0.33
C GLY A 46 -10.20 12.07 0.43
N VAL A 47 -10.81 12.97 1.20
CA VAL A 47 -10.09 13.95 2.02
C VAL A 47 -9.41 13.25 3.19
N SER A 48 -8.15 13.59 3.46
CA SER A 48 -7.44 13.05 4.63
C SER A 48 -8.13 13.47 5.94
N GLN A 49 -8.06 12.60 6.94
CA GLN A 49 -8.52 12.87 8.30
C GLN A 49 -7.64 13.91 9.03
N ASN A 50 -6.46 14.22 8.49
CA ASN A 50 -5.50 15.16 9.04
C ASN A 50 -5.29 16.32 8.04
N GLU A 51 -5.30 17.55 8.54
CA GLU A 51 -5.02 18.74 7.72
C GLU A 51 -3.51 18.83 7.41
N GLU A 52 -2.68 18.53 8.40
CA GLU A 52 -1.22 18.51 8.35
C GLU A 52 -0.67 17.07 8.34
N ASP A 53 0.58 16.93 7.91
CA ASP A 53 1.28 15.65 7.95
C ASP A 53 1.62 15.26 9.39
N LEU A 54 1.28 14.03 9.73
CA LEU A 54 1.81 13.37 10.92
C LEU A 54 3.26 12.93 10.63
N CYS A 55 4.08 12.79 11.67
CA CYS A 55 5.47 12.36 11.53
C CYS A 55 5.64 10.91 12.00
N GLY A 56 6.21 10.06 11.13
CA GLY A 56 6.63 8.70 11.44
C GLY A 56 8.08 8.47 11.06
N TYR A 57 8.63 7.31 11.39
CA TYR A 57 10.02 6.95 11.08
C TYR A 57 10.13 5.66 10.25
N PRO A 58 9.44 5.54 9.10
CA PRO A 58 9.60 4.36 8.25
C PRO A 58 11.08 4.19 7.88
N GLY A 59 11.64 3.00 8.14
CA GLY A 59 13.06 2.74 7.91
C GLY A 59 14.03 3.59 8.75
N GLY A 60 13.56 4.20 9.84
CA GLY A 60 14.37 5.05 10.71
C GLY A 60 14.55 6.48 10.22
N VAL A 61 13.88 6.88 9.13
CA VAL A 61 13.94 8.24 8.57
C VAL A 61 12.64 8.98 8.87
N PRO A 62 12.68 10.19 9.45
CA PRO A 62 11.49 11.01 9.63
C PRO A 62 10.78 11.22 8.28
N THR A 63 9.53 10.79 8.19
CA THR A 63 8.73 10.87 6.96
C THR A 63 7.31 11.29 7.32
N GLY A 64 6.79 12.27 6.57
CA GLY A 64 5.42 12.76 6.72
C GLY A 64 4.42 11.70 6.25
N TYR A 65 3.31 11.54 6.94
CA TYR A 65 2.22 10.69 6.50
C TYR A 65 0.85 11.29 6.79
N ARG A 66 -0.15 10.85 6.04
CA ARG A 66 -1.56 11.20 6.23
C ARG A 66 -2.41 9.96 6.36
N ILE A 67 -3.52 10.09 7.08
CA ILE A 67 -4.52 9.03 7.24
C ILE A 67 -5.74 9.40 6.39
N TYR A 68 -6.22 8.45 5.60
CA TYR A 68 -7.41 8.57 4.76
C TYR A 68 -8.59 7.80 5.36
N PRO A 69 -9.85 8.13 5.01
CA PRO A 69 -11.04 7.55 5.61
C PRO A 69 -11.07 6.02 5.65
N ALA A 70 -11.70 5.48 6.69
CA ALA A 70 -11.94 4.04 6.83
C ALA A 70 -12.91 3.53 5.76
N THR A 71 -12.71 2.27 5.36
CA THR A 71 -13.59 1.54 4.45
C THR A 71 -13.82 0.12 4.97
N ALA A 72 -14.71 -0.64 4.32
CA ALA A 72 -14.90 -2.05 4.68
C ALA A 72 -13.62 -2.88 4.53
N ALA A 73 -12.78 -2.57 3.52
CA ALA A 73 -11.51 -3.26 3.31
C ALA A 73 -10.37 -2.70 4.17
N ALA A 74 -10.48 -1.46 4.65
CA ALA A 74 -9.49 -0.75 5.45
C ALA A 74 -10.15 -0.11 6.68
N PRO A 75 -10.51 -0.90 7.71
CA PRO A 75 -11.33 -0.42 8.83
C PRO A 75 -10.65 0.65 9.69
N TYR A 76 -9.32 0.73 9.64
CA TYR A 76 -8.51 1.74 10.33
C TYR A 76 -8.07 2.89 9.42
N GLY A 77 -8.60 2.96 8.19
CA GLY A 77 -8.16 3.89 7.17
C GLY A 77 -6.92 3.42 6.41
N VAL A 78 -6.45 4.29 5.51
CA VAL A 78 -5.23 4.07 4.74
C VAL A 78 -4.19 5.08 5.18
N PHE A 79 -3.04 4.61 5.61
CA PHE A 79 -1.90 5.44 5.96
C PHE A 79 -1.05 5.60 4.71
N VAL A 80 -0.71 6.82 4.32
CA VAL A 80 0.10 7.10 3.13
C VAL A 80 1.27 7.99 3.52
N TRP A 81 2.48 7.50 3.29
CA TRP A 81 3.72 8.23 3.53
C TRP A 81 4.12 9.00 2.29
N TYR A 82 4.56 10.23 2.51
CA TYR A 82 4.95 11.16 1.47
C TYR A 82 6.40 11.59 1.64
N GLU A 83 7.12 11.60 0.52
CA GLU A 83 8.33 12.40 0.37
C GLU A 83 7.99 13.57 -0.54
N GLU A 84 8.11 14.78 0.01
CA GLU A 84 7.59 16.00 -0.61
C GLU A 84 6.08 15.87 -0.89
N ASP A 85 5.70 15.70 -2.15
CA ASP A 85 4.32 15.55 -2.61
C ASP A 85 4.01 14.14 -3.13
N ARG A 86 4.98 13.22 -3.13
CA ARG A 86 4.83 11.90 -3.74
C ARG A 86 4.62 10.82 -2.70
N ALA A 87 3.62 9.96 -2.94
CA ALA A 87 3.40 8.77 -2.11
C ALA A 87 4.55 7.78 -2.33
N VAL A 88 5.25 7.43 -1.25
CA VAL A 88 6.38 6.48 -1.28
C VAL A 88 6.03 5.13 -0.68
N ALA A 89 5.05 5.11 0.23
CA ALA A 89 4.48 3.90 0.78
C ALA A 89 3.01 4.13 1.16
N LEU A 90 2.23 3.07 1.19
CA LEU A 90 0.95 2.99 1.88
C LEU A 90 0.93 1.79 2.81
N GLN A 91 0.05 1.85 3.79
CA GLN A 91 -0.16 0.82 4.78
C GLN A 91 -1.63 0.76 5.14
N ILE A 92 -2.15 -0.46 5.24
CA ILE A 92 -3.51 -0.72 5.70
C ILE A 92 -3.42 -1.76 6.81
N HIS A 93 -4.01 -1.46 7.95
CA HIS A 93 -4.15 -2.40 9.07
C HIS A 93 -5.46 -3.17 8.93
N SER A 94 -5.41 -4.47 9.22
CA SER A 94 -6.53 -5.41 9.14
C SER A 94 -7.23 -5.35 7.79
N PHE A 95 -6.47 -5.54 6.71
CA PHE A 95 -7.00 -5.46 5.36
C PHE A 95 -7.96 -6.62 5.09
N THR A 96 -9.17 -6.31 4.61
CA THR A 96 -10.16 -7.32 4.23
C THR A 96 -10.27 -7.40 2.72
N PRO A 97 -9.67 -8.40 2.06
CA PRO A 97 -9.81 -8.57 0.62
C PRO A 97 -11.23 -9.01 0.27
N GLU A 98 -11.76 -8.56 -0.87
CA GLU A 98 -13.10 -8.93 -1.35
C GLU A 98 -13.20 -10.42 -1.71
N ARG A 99 -12.08 -11.00 -2.14
CA ARG A 99 -11.90 -12.42 -2.50
C ARG A 99 -10.53 -12.91 -2.00
N PRO A 100 -10.29 -14.23 -1.88
CA PRO A 100 -8.97 -14.73 -1.47
C PRO A 100 -7.82 -14.13 -2.28
N VAL A 101 -6.75 -13.70 -1.61
CA VAL A 101 -5.63 -12.98 -2.23
C VAL A 101 -5.03 -13.74 -3.41
N LEU A 102 -4.86 -15.06 -3.28
CA LEU A 102 -4.30 -15.92 -4.33
C LEU A 102 -5.18 -15.93 -5.59
N GLU A 103 -6.50 -15.80 -5.47
CA GLU A 103 -7.41 -15.70 -6.63
C GLU A 103 -7.26 -14.35 -7.35
N GLN A 104 -6.90 -13.29 -6.61
CA GLN A 104 -6.76 -11.95 -7.17
C GLN A 104 -5.39 -11.70 -7.78
N LEU A 105 -4.33 -12.22 -7.16
CA LEU A 105 -2.94 -11.88 -7.48
C LEU A 105 -2.11 -13.06 -8.00
N GLY A 106 -2.56 -14.29 -7.81
CA GLY A 106 -1.77 -15.50 -8.03
C GLY A 106 -0.78 -15.76 -6.89
N GLU A 107 0.22 -16.59 -7.15
CA GLU A 107 1.28 -16.90 -6.19
C GLU A 107 2.20 -15.69 -5.94
N PRO A 108 2.64 -15.45 -4.70
CA PRO A 108 3.64 -14.44 -4.40
C PRO A 108 5.01 -14.83 -4.96
N GLU A 109 5.86 -13.84 -5.21
CA GLU A 109 7.25 -14.03 -5.61
C GLU A 109 8.08 -14.71 -4.51
N ALA A 110 7.73 -14.44 -3.25
CA ALA A 110 8.32 -15.09 -2.09
C ALA A 110 7.34 -15.14 -0.91
N ARG A 111 7.53 -16.15 -0.05
CA ARG A 111 6.94 -16.26 1.28
C ARG A 111 8.08 -16.30 2.29
N GLU A 112 8.06 -15.41 3.25
CA GLU A 112 9.13 -15.26 4.24
C GLU A 112 8.53 -15.19 5.65
N ILE A 113 9.32 -15.44 6.69
CA ILE A 113 8.85 -15.26 8.06
C ILE A 113 8.50 -13.78 8.28
N SER A 114 7.30 -13.53 8.81
CA SER A 114 6.91 -12.18 9.25
C SER A 114 7.66 -11.84 10.54
N ARG A 115 8.31 -10.67 10.57
CA ARG A 115 8.96 -10.16 11.80
C ARG A 115 8.00 -9.41 12.71
N MET A 116 6.73 -9.34 12.33
CA MET A 116 5.70 -8.69 13.12
C MET A 116 5.16 -9.68 14.19
N PRO A 117 5.09 -9.28 15.47
CA PRO A 117 4.53 -10.09 16.55
C PRO A 117 3.14 -10.63 16.23
N GLY A 118 2.95 -11.94 16.41
CA GLY A 118 1.67 -12.61 16.19
C GLY A 118 1.41 -13.04 14.74
N PHE A 119 2.33 -12.76 13.82
CA PHE A 119 2.19 -13.14 12.41
C PHE A 119 3.30 -14.08 12.00
N LYS A 120 2.98 -14.96 11.06
CA LYS A 120 3.86 -16.09 10.72
C LYS A 120 4.52 -15.88 9.37
N THR A 121 3.77 -15.41 8.37
CA THR A 121 4.30 -15.29 7.02
C THR A 121 4.04 -13.90 6.43
N GLN A 122 5.01 -13.36 5.68
CA GLN A 122 4.81 -12.26 4.76
C GLN A 122 4.80 -12.80 3.32
N TRP A 123 3.79 -12.43 2.54
CA TRP A 123 3.68 -12.74 1.11
C TRP A 123 4.13 -11.52 0.31
N ILE A 124 5.12 -11.72 -0.55
CA ILE A 124 5.83 -10.62 -1.22
C ILE A 124 5.52 -10.67 -2.72
N TYR A 125 4.97 -9.57 -3.24
CA TYR A 125 4.77 -9.32 -4.66
C TYR A 125 5.56 -8.05 -5.04
N ALA A 126 6.88 -8.11 -4.92
CA ALA A 126 7.76 -6.94 -5.01
C ALA A 126 7.66 -6.25 -6.37
N ALA A 127 7.54 -7.01 -7.46
CA ALA A 127 7.35 -6.49 -8.82
C ALA A 127 5.98 -5.81 -9.02
N ARG A 128 5.02 -6.06 -8.12
CA ARG A 128 3.74 -5.32 -8.04
C ARG A 128 3.75 -4.24 -6.96
N GLY A 129 4.85 -4.06 -6.25
CA GLY A 129 4.93 -3.07 -5.17
C GLY A 129 3.98 -3.38 -4.03
N LEU A 130 3.90 -4.65 -3.58
CA LEU A 130 2.97 -5.08 -2.55
C LEU A 130 3.59 -6.13 -1.62
N THR A 131 3.36 -5.98 -0.32
CA THR A 131 3.61 -7.02 0.69
C THR A 131 2.40 -7.18 1.59
N LEU A 132 2.06 -8.41 1.95
CA LEU A 132 0.97 -8.75 2.86
C LEU A 132 1.54 -9.54 4.04
N HIS A 133 1.21 -9.16 5.27
CA HIS A 133 1.48 -9.95 6.46
C HIS A 133 0.26 -10.79 6.79
N ILE A 134 0.42 -12.10 6.71
CA ILE A 134 -0.63 -13.09 6.85
C ILE A 134 -0.50 -13.77 8.22
N ASP A 135 -1.64 -13.89 8.90
CA ASP A 135 -1.80 -14.83 10.00
C ASP A 135 -2.07 -16.22 9.39
N ASP A 136 -1.13 -17.17 9.52
CA ASP A 136 -1.30 -18.50 8.91
C ASP A 136 -2.38 -19.34 9.59
N ASP A 137 -2.83 -18.99 10.81
CA ASP A 137 -3.89 -19.73 11.50
C ASP A 137 -5.28 -19.33 10.99
N THR A 138 -5.46 -18.06 10.63
CA THR A 138 -6.75 -17.51 10.19
C THR A 138 -6.82 -17.19 8.70
N GLY A 139 -5.67 -17.09 8.03
CA GLY A 139 -5.55 -16.59 6.65
C GLY A 139 -5.79 -15.09 6.52
N ALA A 140 -5.95 -14.35 7.62
CA ALA A 140 -6.27 -12.92 7.59
C ALA A 140 -5.07 -12.08 7.15
N VAL A 141 -5.32 -11.03 6.36
CA VAL A 141 -4.30 -10.03 6.02
C VAL A 141 -4.24 -8.99 7.13
N ALA A 142 -3.33 -9.18 8.06
CA ALA A 142 -3.19 -8.27 9.18
C ALA A 142 -2.65 -6.91 8.74
N TRP A 143 -1.67 -6.89 7.84
CA TRP A 143 -1.07 -5.66 7.33
C TRP A 143 -0.83 -5.79 5.84
N LEU A 144 -1.18 -4.75 5.11
CA LEU A 144 -0.87 -4.59 3.69
C LEU A 144 0.06 -3.39 3.54
N TYR A 145 1.16 -3.56 2.82
CA TYR A 145 2.04 -2.49 2.39
C TYR A 145 2.00 -2.37 0.89
N GLY A 146 1.75 -1.16 0.39
CA GLY A 146 1.93 -0.82 -1.03
C GLY A 146 3.12 0.12 -1.19
N TYR A 147 3.90 -0.07 -2.24
CA TYR A 147 5.12 0.69 -2.51
C TYR A 147 5.41 0.72 -4.01
N ARG A 148 6.46 1.43 -4.42
CA ARG A 148 6.88 1.43 -5.83
C ARG A 148 7.38 0.03 -6.24
N PRO A 149 6.98 -0.51 -7.41
CA PRO A 149 7.50 -1.77 -7.92
C PRO A 149 9.03 -1.84 -7.90
N MET A 150 9.56 -2.95 -7.41
CA MET A 150 11.00 -3.21 -7.33
C MET A 150 11.29 -4.71 -7.47
N SER A 151 12.55 -5.10 -7.64
CA SER A 151 12.92 -6.51 -7.60
C SER A 151 12.80 -7.08 -6.18
N LEU A 152 12.63 -8.40 -6.07
CA LEU A 152 12.61 -9.09 -4.78
C LEU A 152 13.89 -8.83 -3.96
N ASP A 153 15.06 -8.78 -4.60
CA ASP A 153 16.33 -8.49 -3.92
C ASP A 153 16.40 -7.05 -3.41
N ALA A 154 15.92 -6.08 -4.21
CA ALA A 154 15.82 -4.70 -3.77
C ALA A 154 14.85 -4.56 -2.59
N TYR A 155 13.73 -5.29 -2.62
CA TYR A 155 12.79 -5.35 -1.51
C TYR A 155 13.45 -5.90 -0.24
N ARG A 156 14.16 -7.03 -0.31
CA ARG A 156 14.89 -7.61 0.83
C ARG A 156 15.96 -6.69 1.41
N ALA A 157 16.58 -5.86 0.58
CA ALA A 157 17.55 -4.85 1.00
C ALA A 157 16.89 -3.60 1.61
N SER A 158 15.61 -3.35 1.31
CA SER A 158 14.88 -2.16 1.73
C SER A 158 14.45 -2.22 3.19
N TRP A 159 14.03 -1.06 3.71
CA TRP A 159 13.44 -0.97 5.04
C TRP A 159 12.06 -1.65 5.14
N LEU A 160 11.32 -1.78 4.03
CA LEU A 160 10.01 -2.42 3.98
C LEU A 160 10.08 -3.90 4.39
N PHE A 161 11.18 -4.58 4.07
CA PHE A 161 11.40 -5.96 4.50
C PHE A 161 11.72 -6.09 5.99
N ARG A 162 12.24 -5.02 6.60
CA ARG A 162 12.69 -4.98 7.99
C ARG A 162 11.67 -4.33 8.91
N VAL A 163 10.41 -4.21 8.49
CA VAL A 163 9.38 -3.62 9.34
C VAL A 163 9.13 -4.53 10.54
N GLU A 164 9.87 -4.24 11.61
CA GLU A 164 9.55 -4.57 12.97
C GLU A 164 8.54 -3.52 13.44
N ILE A 165 7.57 -3.88 14.28
CA ILE A 165 6.62 -2.90 14.80
C ILE A 165 7.43 -1.73 15.39
N LEU A 166 7.45 -0.60 14.69
CA LEU A 166 7.71 0.69 15.27
C LEU A 166 6.59 0.83 16.29
N ARG A 167 6.86 0.44 17.54
CA ARG A 167 5.96 0.70 18.64
C ARG A 167 5.88 2.21 18.72
N HIS A 168 4.92 2.81 18.00
CA HIS A 168 4.33 4.05 18.42
C HIS A 168 3.81 3.75 19.81
N ARG A 169 4.61 4.09 20.83
CA ARG A 169 4.07 4.40 22.15
C ARG A 169 3.10 5.53 21.90
N ILE A 170 1.85 5.18 21.63
CA ILE A 170 0.73 6.06 21.92
C ILE A 170 0.76 6.16 23.44
N GLN A 171 1.41 7.21 23.94
CA GLN A 171 1.28 7.66 25.32
C GLN A 171 -0.02 8.44 25.44
#